data_AF-A0A497HKI6-F1
#
_entry.id   AF-A0A497HKI6-F1
#
_cell.length_a   1.000
_cell.length_b   1.000
_cell.length_c   1.000
_cell.angle_alpha   90.00
_cell.angle_beta   90.00
_cell.angle_gamma   90.00
#
_symmetry.space_group_name_H-M   'P 1'
#
loop_
_entity.id
_entity.type
_entity.pdbx_description
1 polymer ?
#
loop_
_entity_poly.entity_id
_entity_poly.type
_entity_poly.pdbx_seq_one_letter_code
_entity_poly.pdbx_strand_id
1 'polypeptide(L)'
;LTPRHEEVDFVIREGMKIKQLIQVTYASGRDEIEKREIKSLIKASNELKCKNLEIITWDYEDEINLDGKTIECIPLWKWLLHV
;
A
#
# COMPACT_ATOMS: atom_id res chain seq x y z
N LEU A 1 -17.62 -1.13 19.88
CA LEU A 1 -17.02 -0.60 18.63
C LEU A 1 -15.55 -0.95 18.69
N THR A 2 -15.16 -2.08 18.10
CA THR A 2 -13.76 -2.52 18.10
C THR A 2 -12.92 -1.49 17.33
N PRO A 3 -11.72 -1.12 17.80
CA PRO A 3 -10.78 -0.42 16.97
C PRO A 3 -10.55 -1.31 15.76
N ARG A 4 -10.86 -0.86 14.54
CA ARG A 4 -10.38 -1.57 13.36
C ARG A 4 -8.86 -1.55 13.47
N HIS A 5 -8.26 -2.73 13.59
CA HIS A 5 -6.82 -2.84 13.52
C HIS A 5 -6.39 -2.29 12.16
N GLU A 6 -5.27 -1.56 12.16
CA GLU A 6 -4.64 -1.07 10.96
C GLU A 6 -4.11 -2.28 10.17
N GLU A 7 -4.93 -2.79 9.25
CA GLU A 7 -4.67 -3.95 8.41
C GLU A 7 -4.21 -3.52 7.02
N VAL A 8 -3.49 -4.41 6.33
CA VAL A 8 -3.11 -4.28 4.93
C VAL A 8 -3.85 -5.34 4.13
N ASP A 9 -4.27 -5.02 2.89
CA ASP A 9 -5.10 -5.96 2.11
C ASP A 9 -4.32 -7.20 1.64
N PHE A 10 -3.08 -7.02 1.16
CA PHE A 10 -2.27 -8.13 0.68
C PHE A 10 -0.82 -8.07 1.15
N VAL A 11 -0.27 -9.26 1.36
CA VAL A 11 1.15 -9.50 1.64
C VAL A 11 1.67 -10.51 0.64
N ILE A 12 2.62 -10.10 -0.21
CA ILE A 12 3.27 -11.00 -1.16
C ILE A 12 4.54 -11.54 -0.50
N ARG A 13 4.69 -12.86 -0.55
CA ARG A 13 5.84 -13.57 0.04
C ARG A 13 6.46 -14.54 -0.93
N GLU A 14 7.78 -14.71 -0.82
CA GLU A 14 8.53 -15.78 -1.46
C GLU A 14 9.11 -16.67 -0.35
N GLY A 15 8.49 -17.85 -0.17
CA GLY A 15 8.75 -18.69 0.99
C GLY A 15 8.44 -17.97 2.30
N MET A 16 9.48 -17.72 3.11
CA MET A 16 9.40 -16.99 4.38
C MET A 16 9.70 -15.49 4.26
N LYS A 17 10.16 -15.02 3.10
CA LYS A 17 10.53 -13.61 2.90
C LYS A 17 9.32 -12.81 2.43
N ILE A 18 8.99 -11.75 3.17
CA ILE A 18 7.98 -10.76 2.73
C ILE A 18 8.60 -9.88 1.64
N LYS A 19 7.97 -9.89 0.46
CA LYS A 19 8.46 -9.22 -0.75
C LYS A 19 7.79 -7.89 -0.99
N GLN A 20 6.51 -7.77 -0.64
CA GLN A 20 5.71 -6.58 -0.91
C GLN A 20 4.48 -6.53 -0.01
N LEU A 21 4.06 -5.31 0.32
CA LEU A 21 2.81 -5.03 1.00
C LEU A 21 1.96 -4.15 0.09
N ILE A 22 0.68 -4.52 -0.06
CA ILE A 22 -0.24 -3.85 -0.98
C ILE A 22 -1.50 -3.45 -0.23
N GLN A 23 -1.89 -2.19 -0.41
CA GLN A 23 -3.20 -1.66 -0.05
C GLN A 23 -3.96 -1.34 -1.34
N VAL A 24 -5.28 -1.53 -1.36
CA VAL A 24 -6.12 -1.25 -2.54
C VAL A 24 -7.17 -0.21 -2.18
N THR A 25 -7.41 0.74 -3.08
CA THR A 25 -8.40 1.80 -2.89
C THR A 25 -9.05 2.20 -4.21
N TYR A 26 -10.26 2.75 -4.15
CA TYR A 26 -10.97 3.29 -5.32
C TYR A 26 -10.53 4.71 -5.69
N ALA A 27 -9.50 5.24 -5.03
CA ALA A 27 -9.02 6.59 -5.25
C ALA A 27 -8.64 6.82 -6.73
N SER A 28 -9.15 7.91 -7.29
CA SER A 28 -8.73 8.47 -8.59
C SER A 28 -7.90 9.75 -8.42
N GLY A 29 -7.75 10.23 -7.17
CA GLY A 29 -6.92 11.38 -6.81
C GLY A 29 -6.28 11.23 -5.43
N ARG A 30 -5.28 12.07 -5.14
CA ARG A 30 -4.48 11.99 -3.90
C ARG A 30 -5.30 12.21 -2.63
N ASP A 31 -6.28 13.09 -2.70
CA ASP A 31 -7.15 13.50 -1.59
C ASP A 31 -8.20 12.42 -1.22
N GLU A 32 -8.46 11.50 -2.13
CA GLU A 32 -9.34 10.34 -1.90
C GLU A 32 -8.62 9.20 -1.16
N ILE A 33 -7.28 9.18 -1.15
CA ILE A 33 -6.50 8.20 -0.39
C ILE A 33 -6.56 8.57 1.10
N GLU A 34 -7.20 7.71 1.88
CA GLU A 34 -7.41 7.99 3.28
C GLU A 34 -6.08 7.92 4.06
N LYS A 35 -5.87 8.86 4.98
CA LYS A 35 -4.68 8.85 5.86
C LYS A 35 -4.51 7.54 6.63
N ARG A 36 -5.62 6.81 6.90
CA ARG A 36 -5.57 5.51 7.57
C ARG A 36 -4.96 4.42 6.69
N GLU A 37 -5.19 4.43 5.38
CA GLU A 37 -4.63 3.45 4.43
C GLU A 37 -3.11 3.53 4.43
N ILE A 38 -2.58 4.76 4.34
CA ILE A 38 -1.14 5.03 4.40
C ILE A 38 -0.57 4.59 5.76
N LYS A 39 -1.23 4.93 6.87
CA LYS A 39 -0.76 4.57 8.21
C LYS A 39 -0.71 3.06 8.42
N SER A 40 -1.74 2.32 7.99
CA SER A 40 -1.75 0.86 8.07
C SER A 40 -0.61 0.24 7.28
N LEU A 41 -0.38 0.71 6.05
CA LEU A 41 0.69 0.22 5.20
C LEU A 41 2.09 0.50 5.82
N ILE A 42 2.31 1.71 6.35
CA ILE A 42 3.56 2.07 7.04
C ILE A 42 3.78 1.24 8.31
N LYS A 43 2.73 0.96 9.07
CA LYS A 43 2.82 0.13 10.26
C LYS A 43 3.18 -1.31 9.92
N ALA A 44 2.47 -1.91 8.96
CA ALA A 44 2.77 -3.25 8.46
C ALA A 44 4.20 -3.33 7.91
N SER A 45 4.67 -2.30 7.20
CA SER A 45 6.04 -2.16 6.72
C SER A 45 7.08 -2.25 7.85
N ASN A 46 6.84 -1.54 8.96
CA ASN A 46 7.72 -1.56 10.13
C ASN A 46 7.73 -2.94 10.81
N GLU A 47 6.56 -3.53 11.04
CA GLU A 47 6.43 -4.82 11.72
C GLU A 47 7.03 -5.97 10.91
N LEU A 48 6.77 -5.99 9.60
CA LEU A 48 7.22 -7.03 8.68
C LEU A 48 8.60 -6.75 8.07
N LYS A 49 9.19 -5.60 8.37
CA LYS A 49 10.49 -5.12 7.84
C LYS A 49 10.54 -5.13 6.31
N CYS A 50 9.42 -4.82 5.65
CA CYS A 50 9.29 -4.78 4.20
C CYS A 50 9.28 -3.33 3.71
N LYS A 51 10.08 -3.03 2.69
CA LYS A 51 10.21 -1.66 2.14
C LYS A 51 9.49 -1.45 0.82
N ASN A 52 9.04 -2.52 0.18
CA ASN A 52 8.31 -2.46 -1.08
C ASN A 52 6.81 -2.31 -0.76
N LEU A 53 6.29 -1.11 -0.97
CA LEU A 53 4.96 -0.68 -0.54
C LEU A 53 4.20 -0.12 -1.74
N GLU A 54 3.03 -0.68 -2.02
CA GLU A 54 2.16 -0.22 -3.08
C GLU A 54 0.77 0.14 -2.55
N ILE A 55 0.18 1.19 -3.13
CA ILE A 55 -1.24 1.45 -3.09
C ILE A 55 -1.77 1.30 -4.51
N ILE A 56 -2.61 0.29 -4.74
CA ILE A 56 -3.29 0.12 -6.01
C ILE A 56 -4.52 1.00 -6.02
N THR A 57 -4.60 1.89 -6.99
CA THR A 57 -5.62 2.92 -7.11
C THR A 57 -6.51 2.65 -8.32
N TRP A 58 -7.59 3.42 -8.48
CA TRP A 58 -8.39 3.34 -9.70
C TRP A 58 -7.67 3.99 -10.88
N ASP A 59 -7.16 5.21 -10.70
CA ASP A 59 -6.49 5.98 -11.78
C ASP A 59 -5.38 6.94 -11.30
N TYR A 60 -5.08 6.98 -9.98
CA TYR A 60 -4.07 7.87 -9.43
C TYR A 60 -2.67 7.24 -9.47
N GLU A 61 -1.72 7.92 -10.11
CA GLU A 61 -0.31 7.51 -10.19
C GLU A 61 0.59 8.58 -9.56
N ASP A 62 1.37 8.21 -8.54
CA ASP A 62 2.34 9.11 -7.88
C ASP A 62 3.22 8.33 -6.89
N GLU A 63 4.19 9.02 -6.28
CA GLU A 63 4.95 8.52 -5.14
C GLU A 63 4.65 9.31 -3.86
N ILE A 64 4.29 8.60 -2.79
CA ILE A 64 4.09 9.20 -1.47
C ILE A 64 5.32 8.90 -0.60
N ASN A 65 6.03 9.96 -0.22
CA ASN A 65 7.17 9.89 0.70
C ASN A 65 6.74 10.25 2.13
N LEU A 66 6.82 9.29 3.05
CA LEU A 66 6.43 9.47 4.47
C LEU A 66 7.30 8.59 5.39
N ASP A 67 7.77 9.17 6.50
CA ASP A 67 8.59 8.47 7.52
C ASP A 67 9.82 7.74 6.94
N GLY A 68 10.45 8.34 5.93
CA GLY A 68 11.61 7.76 5.23
C GLY A 68 11.28 6.53 4.38
N LYS A 69 10.00 6.29 4.08
CA LYS A 69 9.53 5.26 3.16
C LYS A 69 8.87 5.90 1.95
N THR A 70 8.99 5.21 0.83
CA THR A 70 8.31 5.55 -0.42
C THR A 70 7.21 4.53 -0.64
N ILE A 71 6.02 5.02 -0.95
CA ILE A 71 4.86 4.20 -1.32
C ILE A 71 4.52 4.56 -2.76
N GLU A 72 4.49 3.56 -3.63
CA GLU A 72 4.10 3.74 -5.02
C GLU A 72 2.58 3.65 -5.15
N CYS A 73 1.94 4.70 -5.68
CA CYS A 73 0.55 4.67 -6.08
C CYS A 73 0.47 4.25 -7.54
N ILE A 74 -0.19 3.12 -7.82
CA ILE A 74 -0.22 2.52 -9.16
C ILE A 74 -1.68 2.30 -9.56
N PRO A 75 -2.13 2.85 -10.71
CA PRO A 75 -3.44 2.53 -11.25
C PRO A 75 -3.60 1.03 -11.48
N LEU A 76 -4.75 0.46 -11.10
CA LEU A 76 -5.03 -0.97 -11.20
C LEU A 76 -4.78 -1.52 -12.60
N TRP A 77 -5.22 -0.79 -13.63
CA TRP A 77 -5.03 -1.20 -15.02
C TRP A 77 -3.55 -1.32 -15.39
N LYS A 78 -2.69 -0.46 -14.84
CA LYS A 78 -1.24 -0.48 -15.07
C LYS A 78 -0.57 -1.61 -14.30
N TRP A 79 -0.97 -1.79 -13.05
CA TRP A 79 -0.49 -2.88 -12.20
C TRP A 79 -0.72 -4.23 -12.89
N LEU A 80 -1.92 -4.49 -13.39
CA LEU A 80 -2.30 -5.74 -14.08
C LEU A 80 -1.47 -6.07 -15.33
N LEU A 81 -0.78 -5.10 -15.94
CA LEU A 81 0.07 -5.33 -17.12
C LEU A 81 1.47 -5.85 -16.77
N HIS A 82 1.85 -5.81 -15.49
CA HIS A 82 3.18 -6.16 -15.00
C HIS A 82 3.18 -7.25 -13.93
N VAL A 83 2.00 -7.84 -13.64
CA VAL A 83 1.84 -9.00 -12.74
C VAL A 83 2.46 -10.26 -13.35
#